data_AF-A0A2G6FGQ7-F1
#
_entry.id   AF-A0A2G6FGQ7-F1
#
_cell.length_a   1.000
_cell.length_b   1.000
_cell.length_c   1.000
_cell.angle_alpha   90.00
_cell.angle_beta   90.00
_cell.angle_gamma   90.00
#
_symmetry.space_group_name_H-M   'P 1'
#
loop_
_entity.id
_entity.type
_entity.pdbx_description
1 polymer ?
#
loop_
_entity_poly.entity_id
_entity_poly.type
_entity_poly.pdbx_seq_one_letter_code
_entity_poly.pdbx_strand_id
1 'polypeptide(L)'
;MQPKLMMFNPTVFFKRKMKAQNYPEIFLSQFCIFLTVLILFICISPVHAKEKQYGSVEERRLESTLVQERESLKREREQLALREKELKTLEQGVDKKLAELDGKIEELRVLQKKIEALLRKKSLAEKKKTESLAKIYEKMNPVKAAQALSEVDEKLATSLLESMKVKSAAKILDQIARQKAAALSTEYSTLQIE
;
A
#
# COMPACT_ATOMS: atom_id res chain seq x y z
N MET A 1 -1.59 -30.54 -42.07
CA MET A 1 -2.31 -30.30 -43.33
C MET A 1 -3.75 -29.94 -42.97
N GLN A 2 -4.17 -28.70 -43.20
CA GLN A 2 -5.60 -28.40 -43.34
C GLN A 2 -6.02 -28.73 -44.78
N PRO A 3 -7.29 -29.04 -45.00
CA PRO A 3 -8.06 -28.15 -45.87
C PRO A 3 -9.48 -27.84 -45.33
N LYS A 4 -10.09 -26.93 -46.06
CA LYS A 4 -11.08 -25.92 -45.68
C LYS A 4 -12.46 -26.27 -46.28
N LEU A 5 -13.50 -25.91 -45.53
CA LEU A 5 -14.87 -25.50 -45.92
C LEU A 5 -15.62 -26.21 -47.07
N MET A 6 -16.84 -26.65 -46.76
CA MET A 6 -18.02 -26.29 -47.56
C MET A 6 -19.25 -26.16 -46.65
N MET A 7 -19.92 -25.00 -46.76
CA MET A 7 -21.20 -24.68 -46.13
C MET A 7 -22.32 -25.56 -46.69
N PHE A 8 -23.35 -25.88 -45.89
CA PHE A 8 -24.76 -25.80 -46.29
C PHE A 8 -25.70 -26.02 -45.07
N ASN A 9 -26.40 -24.95 -44.68
CA ASN A 9 -27.68 -25.00 -43.96
C ASN A 9 -28.76 -25.11 -45.07
N PRO A 10 -29.83 -25.91 -44.96
CA PRO A 10 -30.97 -25.53 -44.12
C PRO A 10 -31.71 -26.72 -43.47
N THR A 11 -32.45 -26.40 -42.40
CA THR A 11 -33.80 -26.93 -42.14
C THR A 11 -34.45 -27.48 -43.40
N VAL A 12 -34.76 -28.79 -43.46
CA VAL A 12 -36.10 -29.39 -43.60
C VAL A 12 -35.95 -30.92 -43.46
N PHE A 13 -37.02 -31.59 -43.05
CA PHE A 13 -37.29 -33.03 -43.10
C PHE A 13 -36.81 -33.82 -41.87
N PHE A 14 -37.52 -33.67 -40.76
CA PHE A 14 -38.72 -34.49 -40.46
C PHE A 14 -38.39 -35.98 -40.43
N LYS A 15 -38.64 -36.57 -39.25
CA LYS A 15 -38.67 -38.02 -38.97
C LYS A 15 -37.31 -38.64 -38.58
N ARG A 16 -36.87 -38.38 -37.34
CA ARG A 16 -36.10 -39.39 -36.60
C ARG A 16 -36.55 -39.49 -35.15
N LYS A 17 -37.41 -40.49 -34.93
CA LYS A 17 -37.63 -41.26 -33.70
C LYS A 17 -37.75 -40.44 -32.40
N MET A 18 -38.99 -40.07 -32.10
CA MET A 18 -39.46 -40.14 -30.72
C MET A 18 -39.28 -41.58 -30.22
N LYS A 19 -38.21 -41.82 -29.45
CA LYS A 19 -38.23 -42.88 -28.44
C LYS A 19 -39.05 -42.33 -27.30
N ALA A 20 -40.36 -42.55 -27.36
CA ALA A 20 -41.22 -42.54 -26.19
C ALA A 20 -40.64 -43.62 -25.26
N GLN A 21 -39.82 -43.19 -24.31
CA GLN A 21 -39.40 -44.03 -23.22
C GLN A 21 -40.67 -44.25 -22.39
N ASN A 22 -41.20 -45.45 -22.55
CA ASN A 22 -42.48 -45.92 -22.05
C ASN A 22 -42.45 -45.85 -20.51
N TYR A 23 -42.84 -44.71 -19.93
CA TYR A 23 -43.18 -44.65 -18.51
C TYR A 23 -44.44 -45.49 -18.36
N PRO A 24 -44.42 -46.57 -17.56
CA PRO A 24 -45.58 -47.45 -17.48
C PRO A 24 -46.79 -46.60 -17.06
N GLU A 25 -47.93 -46.74 -17.74
CA GLU A 25 -49.22 -46.09 -17.41
C GLU A 25 -49.53 -46.10 -15.90
N ILE A 26 -49.02 -47.12 -15.20
CA ILE A 26 -49.09 -47.32 -13.75
C ILE A 26 -48.41 -46.18 -12.97
N PHE A 27 -47.25 -45.69 -13.41
CA PHE A 27 -46.51 -44.61 -12.73
C PHE A 27 -47.21 -43.25 -12.89
N LEU A 28 -47.83 -42.98 -14.05
CA LEU A 28 -48.61 -41.76 -14.27
C LEU A 28 -49.89 -41.78 -13.44
N SER A 29 -50.56 -42.93 -13.39
CA SER A 29 -51.72 -43.20 -12.51
C SER A 29 -51.37 -43.01 -11.04
N GLN A 30 -50.27 -43.62 -10.56
CA GLN A 30 -49.84 -43.48 -9.17
C GLN A 30 -49.47 -42.04 -8.84
N PHE A 31 -48.78 -41.32 -9.74
CA PHE A 31 -48.47 -39.91 -9.51
C PHE A 31 -49.73 -39.04 -9.45
N CYS A 32 -50.72 -39.29 -10.31
CA CYS A 32 -52.03 -38.62 -10.24
C CYS A 32 -52.77 -38.95 -8.93
N ILE A 33 -52.76 -40.19 -8.47
CA ILE A 33 -53.39 -40.57 -7.19
C ILE A 33 -52.68 -39.86 -6.04
N PHE A 34 -51.34 -39.86 -6.01
CA PHE A 34 -50.57 -39.15 -4.98
C PHE A 34 -50.82 -37.64 -5.03
N LEU A 35 -50.92 -37.04 -6.22
CA LEU A 35 -51.22 -35.61 -6.37
C LEU A 35 -52.63 -35.30 -5.88
N THR A 36 -53.63 -36.13 -6.22
CA THR A 36 -55.01 -35.94 -5.76
C THR A 36 -55.15 -36.15 -4.25
N VAL A 37 -54.43 -37.12 -3.67
CA VAL A 37 -54.38 -37.37 -2.22
C VAL A 37 -53.65 -36.23 -1.51
N LEU A 38 -52.57 -35.69 -2.09
CA LEU A 38 -51.85 -34.54 -1.55
C LEU A 38 -52.74 -33.28 -1.58
N ILE A 39 -53.50 -33.06 -2.66
CA ILE A 39 -54.48 -31.97 -2.76
C ILE A 39 -55.62 -32.17 -1.77
N LEU A 40 -56.14 -33.39 -1.62
CA LEU A 40 -57.14 -33.73 -0.59
C LEU A 40 -56.60 -33.51 0.81
N PHE A 41 -55.34 -33.85 1.08
CA PHE A 41 -54.68 -33.65 2.36
C PHE A 41 -54.46 -32.16 2.67
N ILE A 42 -54.14 -31.36 1.65
CA ILE A 42 -54.04 -29.89 1.75
C ILE A 42 -55.43 -29.26 1.97
N CYS A 43 -56.49 -29.78 1.35
CA CYS A 43 -57.85 -29.26 1.52
C CYS A 43 -58.54 -29.72 2.82
N ILE A 44 -58.21 -30.91 3.34
CA ILE A 44 -58.70 -31.41 4.64
C ILE A 44 -57.91 -30.80 5.78
N SER A 45 -56.63 -30.46 5.57
CA SER A 45 -55.90 -29.62 6.51
C SER A 45 -56.62 -28.28 6.58
N PRO A 46 -57.21 -27.92 7.71
CA PRO A 46 -57.62 -26.55 7.88
C PRO A 46 -56.31 -25.78 7.92
N VAL A 47 -56.09 -24.89 6.94
CA VAL A 47 -55.22 -23.73 7.11
C VAL A 47 -55.79 -23.00 8.32
N HIS A 48 -55.43 -23.47 9.51
CA HIS A 48 -55.65 -22.79 10.77
C HIS A 48 -54.64 -21.65 10.74
N ALA A 49 -54.95 -20.61 9.96
CA ALA A 49 -54.68 -19.27 10.41
C ALA A 49 -55.38 -19.17 11.76
N LYS A 50 -54.63 -19.44 12.84
CA LYS A 50 -55.10 -19.42 14.21
C LYS A 50 -55.53 -17.98 14.47
N GLU A 51 -56.76 -17.63 14.15
CA GLU A 51 -57.37 -16.37 14.55
C GLU A 51 -57.23 -16.34 16.08
N LYS A 52 -56.38 -15.43 16.58
CA LYS A 52 -56.24 -15.22 18.02
C LYS A 52 -57.62 -14.77 18.53
N GLN A 53 -58.37 -15.69 19.10
CA GLN A 53 -59.64 -15.41 19.74
C GLN A 53 -59.33 -14.80 21.10
N TYR A 54 -59.43 -13.47 21.19
CA TYR A 54 -59.12 -12.74 22.41
C TYR A 54 -60.33 -12.77 23.36
N GLY A 55 -60.13 -13.23 24.60
CA GLY A 55 -61.20 -13.36 25.60
C GLY A 55 -61.63 -12.03 26.21
N SER A 56 -60.77 -11.00 26.13
CA SER A 56 -61.05 -9.64 26.65
C SER A 56 -60.36 -8.54 25.83
N VAL A 57 -60.86 -7.29 25.94
CA VAL A 57 -60.23 -6.09 25.35
C VAL A 57 -58.85 -5.83 25.96
N GLU A 58 -58.64 -6.20 27.23
CA GLU A 58 -57.36 -6.03 27.93
C GLU A 58 -56.28 -6.96 27.37
N GLU A 59 -56.61 -8.23 27.09
CA GLU A 59 -55.69 -9.18 26.46
C GLU A 59 -55.26 -8.72 25.06
N ARG A 60 -56.16 -8.09 24.29
CA ARG A 60 -55.81 -7.47 23.00
C ARG A 60 -54.83 -6.33 23.14
N ARG A 61 -55.04 -5.45 24.13
CA ARG A 61 -54.16 -4.31 24.38
C ARG A 61 -52.77 -4.78 24.79
N LEU A 62 -52.67 -5.72 25.72
CA LEU A 62 -51.39 -6.29 26.16
C LEU A 62 -50.64 -6.96 25.01
N GLU A 63 -51.32 -7.76 24.19
CA GLU A 63 -50.68 -8.38 23.03
C GLU A 63 -50.20 -7.32 22.02
N SER A 64 -51.00 -6.27 21.78
CA SER A 64 -50.59 -5.19 20.87
C SER A 64 -49.38 -4.41 21.38
N THR A 65 -49.28 -4.14 22.68
CA THR A 65 -48.13 -3.47 23.29
C THR A 65 -46.88 -4.36 23.23
N LEU A 66 -47.02 -5.65 23.51
CA LEU A 66 -45.91 -6.61 23.42
C LEU A 66 -45.41 -6.77 21.98
N VAL A 67 -46.30 -6.76 20.99
CA VAL A 67 -45.93 -6.77 19.58
C VAL A 67 -45.19 -5.48 19.21
N GLN A 68 -45.68 -4.32 19.65
CA GLN A 68 -45.03 -3.02 19.42
C GLN A 68 -43.63 -2.96 20.06
N GLU A 69 -43.48 -3.43 21.30
CA GLU A 69 -42.19 -3.50 21.99
C GLU A 69 -41.22 -4.48 21.31
N ARG A 70 -41.71 -5.63 20.84
CA ARG A 70 -40.86 -6.56 20.09
C ARG A 70 -40.40 -5.96 18.77
N GLU A 71 -41.28 -5.22 18.09
CA GLU A 71 -40.92 -4.53 16.86
C GLU A 71 -39.94 -3.38 17.10
N SER A 72 -40.07 -2.61 18.19
CA SER A 72 -39.11 -1.55 18.53
C SER A 72 -37.74 -2.15 18.86
N LEU A 73 -37.69 -3.17 19.72
CA LEU A 73 -36.46 -3.88 20.06
C LEU A 73 -35.81 -4.54 18.84
N LYS A 74 -36.61 -5.07 17.91
CA LYS A 74 -36.09 -5.62 16.66
C LYS A 74 -35.44 -4.54 15.80
N ARG A 75 -36.09 -3.39 15.64
CA ARG A 75 -35.54 -2.24 14.91
C ARG A 75 -34.25 -1.73 15.53
N GLU A 76 -34.20 -1.61 16.85
CA GLU A 76 -32.98 -1.23 17.58
C GLU A 76 -31.84 -2.22 17.37
N ARG A 77 -32.12 -3.52 17.45
CA ARG A 77 -31.11 -4.57 17.18
C ARG A 77 -30.59 -4.51 15.75
N GLU A 78 -31.46 -4.28 14.77
CA GLU A 78 -31.06 -4.11 13.38
C GLU A 78 -30.17 -2.88 13.19
N GLN A 79 -30.51 -1.76 13.82
CA GLN A 79 -29.68 -0.54 13.79
C GLN A 79 -28.32 -0.75 14.46
N LEU A 80 -28.27 -1.43 15.61
CA LEU A 80 -27.03 -1.77 16.30
C LEU A 80 -26.17 -2.71 15.46
N ALA A 81 -26.76 -3.72 14.82
CA ALA A 81 -26.04 -4.64 13.95
C ALA A 81 -25.46 -3.94 12.70
N LEU A 82 -26.15 -2.93 12.17
CA LEU A 82 -25.62 -2.10 11.09
C LEU A 82 -24.42 -1.28 11.56
N ARG A 83 -24.54 -0.60 12.70
CA ARG A 83 -23.43 0.18 13.27
C ARG A 83 -22.23 -0.67 13.63
N GLU A 84 -22.44 -1.85 14.17
CA GLU A 84 -21.35 -2.79 14.48
C GLU A 84 -20.59 -3.19 13.20
N LYS A 85 -21.31 -3.46 12.10
CA LYS A 85 -20.68 -3.71 10.81
C LYS A 85 -19.90 -2.51 10.29
N GLU A 86 -20.48 -1.31 10.36
CA GLU A 86 -19.79 -0.07 9.96
C GLU A 86 -18.52 0.15 10.77
N LEU A 87 -18.60 0.05 12.10
CA LEU A 87 -17.44 0.19 12.99
C LEU A 87 -16.37 -0.84 12.69
N LYS A 88 -16.75 -2.11 12.47
CA LYS A 88 -15.80 -3.17 12.11
C LYS A 88 -15.12 -2.90 10.77
N THR A 89 -15.85 -2.39 9.78
CA THR A 89 -15.23 -2.01 8.50
C THR A 89 -14.28 -0.83 8.65
N LEU A 90 -14.59 0.12 9.53
CA LEU A 90 -13.75 1.28 9.80
C LEU A 90 -12.48 0.86 10.55
N GLU A 91 -12.60 0.01 11.57
CA GLU A 91 -11.49 -0.58 12.33
C GLU A 91 -10.52 -1.31 11.38
N GLN A 92 -11.03 -2.19 10.52
CA GLN A 92 -10.21 -2.85 9.50
C GLN A 92 -9.54 -1.86 8.53
N GLY A 93 -10.22 -0.75 8.22
CA GLY A 93 -9.66 0.32 7.41
C GLY A 93 -8.53 1.07 8.10
N VAL A 94 -8.66 1.32 9.41
CA VAL A 94 -7.62 1.94 10.24
C VAL A 94 -6.42 1.02 10.38
N ASP A 95 -6.63 -0.26 10.69
CA ASP A 95 -5.54 -1.24 10.84
C ASP A 95 -4.72 -1.39 9.55
N LYS A 96 -5.39 -1.43 8.39
CA LYS A 96 -4.70 -1.45 7.09
C LYS A 96 -3.85 -0.19 6.89
N LYS A 97 -4.40 0.98 7.19
CA LYS A 97 -3.67 2.25 7.07
C LYS A 97 -2.49 2.31 8.03
N LEU A 98 -2.63 1.81 9.25
CA LEU A 98 -1.53 1.73 10.22
C LEU A 98 -0.41 0.83 9.69
N ALA A 99 -0.75 -0.37 9.20
CA ALA A 99 0.24 -1.27 8.60
C ALA A 99 0.94 -0.65 7.36
N GLU A 100 0.21 0.08 6.51
CA GLU A 100 0.80 0.81 5.38
C GLU A 100 1.74 1.93 5.84
N LEU A 101 1.39 2.66 6.90
CA LEU A 101 2.24 3.71 7.47
C LEU A 101 3.50 3.13 8.09
N ASP A 102 3.40 2.04 8.84
CA ASP A 102 4.56 1.35 9.41
C ASP A 102 5.52 0.88 8.31
N GLY A 103 4.99 0.33 7.21
CA GLY A 103 5.78 -0.03 6.03
C GLY A 103 6.52 1.18 5.44
N LYS A 104 5.83 2.31 5.24
CA LYS A 104 6.44 3.55 4.73
C LYS A 104 7.52 4.10 5.68
N ILE A 105 7.31 4.00 6.99
CA ILE A 105 8.29 4.46 7.97
C ILE A 105 9.58 3.62 7.88
N GLU A 106 9.45 2.30 7.73
CA GLU A 106 10.62 1.44 7.53
C GLU A 106 11.35 1.73 6.22
N GLU A 107 10.64 1.95 5.12
CA GLU A 107 11.24 2.38 3.85
C GLU A 107 12.02 3.70 4.01
N LEU A 108 11.43 4.68 4.69
CA LEU A 108 12.08 5.97 4.96
C LEU A 108 13.33 5.80 5.83
N ARG A 109 13.28 4.93 6.86
CA ARG A 109 14.45 4.61 7.69
C ARG A 109 15.57 3.96 6.89
N VAL A 110 15.24 3.06 5.97
CA VAL A 110 16.23 2.43 5.09
C VAL A 110 16.84 3.46 4.14
N LEU A 111 16.03 4.33 3.54
CA LEU A 111 16.50 5.40 2.67
C LEU A 111 17.40 6.39 3.41
N GLN A 112 17.02 6.80 4.63
CA GLN A 112 17.83 7.68 5.48
C GLN A 112 19.21 7.06 5.73
N LYS A 113 19.27 5.80 6.17
CA LYS A 113 20.54 5.08 6.39
C LYS A 113 21.38 4.99 5.12
N LYS A 114 20.73 4.76 3.96
CA LYS A 114 21.42 4.71 2.67
C LYS A 114 22.02 6.06 2.29
N ILE A 115 21.28 7.16 2.50
CA ILE A 115 21.75 8.52 2.24
C ILE A 115 22.93 8.85 3.17
N GLU A 116 22.81 8.58 4.47
CA GLU A 116 23.90 8.79 5.42
C GLU A 116 25.16 8.00 5.05
N ALA A 117 25.00 6.73 4.64
CA ALA A 117 26.11 5.91 4.18
C ALA A 117 26.75 6.47 2.90
N LEU A 118 25.95 6.96 1.93
CA LEU A 118 26.46 7.58 0.71
C LEU A 118 27.18 8.90 1.00
N LEU A 119 26.64 9.74 1.89
CA LEU A 119 27.28 10.99 2.32
C LEU A 119 28.62 10.71 3.01
N ARG A 120 28.68 9.74 3.92
CA ARG A 120 29.94 9.31 4.54
C ARG A 120 30.95 8.81 3.52
N LYS A 121 30.52 7.97 2.58
CA LYS A 121 31.39 7.47 1.49
C LYS A 121 31.90 8.61 0.61
N LYS A 122 31.04 9.57 0.24
CA LYS A 122 31.40 10.74 -0.55
C LYS A 122 32.40 11.61 0.19
N SER A 123 32.14 11.94 1.45
CA SER A 123 33.05 12.74 2.30
C SER A 123 34.42 12.06 2.45
N LEU A 124 34.47 10.76 2.70
CA LEU A 124 35.73 10.01 2.76
C LEU A 124 36.47 10.00 1.42
N ALA A 125 35.76 9.87 0.30
CA ALA A 125 36.36 9.92 -1.02
C ALA A 125 36.90 11.32 -1.36
N GLU A 126 36.18 12.37 -1.01
CA GLU A 126 36.61 13.76 -1.16
C GLU A 126 37.84 14.05 -0.30
N LYS A 127 37.82 13.69 0.98
CA LYS A 127 38.99 13.81 1.87
C LYS A 127 40.21 13.09 1.31
N LYS A 128 40.07 11.83 0.85
CA LYS A 128 41.17 11.09 0.22
C LYS A 128 41.71 11.77 -1.04
N LYS A 129 40.84 12.34 -1.87
CA LYS A 129 41.25 13.10 -3.07
C LYS A 129 42.00 14.37 -2.67
N THR A 130 41.50 15.14 -1.70
CA THR A 130 42.17 16.34 -1.20
C THR A 130 43.51 16.01 -0.57
N GLU A 131 43.62 14.97 0.26
CA GLU A 131 44.88 14.50 0.83
C GLU A 131 45.87 14.05 -0.25
N SER A 132 45.40 13.36 -1.30
CA SER A 132 46.25 12.93 -2.41
C SER A 132 46.78 14.13 -3.20
N LEU A 133 45.93 15.12 -3.48
CA LEU A 133 46.35 16.37 -4.12
C LEU A 133 47.32 17.13 -3.23
N ALA A 134 47.05 17.23 -1.93
CA ALA A 134 47.91 17.91 -0.96
C ALA A 134 49.32 17.30 -0.98
N LYS A 135 49.44 15.97 -0.99
CA LYS A 135 50.72 15.25 -1.11
C LYS A 135 51.46 15.53 -2.43
N ILE A 136 50.75 15.78 -3.53
CA ILE A 136 51.39 16.17 -4.80
C ILE A 136 51.98 17.57 -4.68
N TYR A 137 51.22 18.51 -4.10
CA TYR A 137 51.70 19.88 -3.86
C TYR A 137 52.84 19.93 -2.84
N GLU A 138 52.83 19.09 -1.80
CA GLU A 138 53.94 18.97 -0.83
C GLU A 138 55.27 18.57 -1.48
N LYS A 139 55.23 17.71 -2.51
CA LYS A 139 56.41 17.21 -3.22
C LYS A 139 56.87 18.16 -4.33
N MET A 140 56.04 19.15 -4.68
CA MET A 140 56.34 20.12 -5.71
C MET A 140 57.31 21.19 -5.18
N ASN A 141 58.06 21.83 -6.08
CA ASN A 141 58.89 22.99 -5.70
C ASN A 141 57.98 24.09 -5.12
N PRO A 142 58.31 24.68 -3.94
CA PRO A 142 57.48 25.68 -3.26
C PRO A 142 57.07 26.88 -4.14
N VAL A 143 57.96 27.35 -5.01
CA VAL A 143 57.68 28.49 -5.91
C VAL A 143 56.63 28.12 -6.97
N LYS A 144 56.76 26.93 -7.57
CA LYS A 144 55.79 26.43 -8.56
C LYS A 144 54.45 26.08 -7.91
N ALA A 145 54.49 25.51 -6.71
CA ALA A 145 53.29 25.20 -5.93
C ALA A 145 52.51 26.47 -5.58
N ALA A 146 53.20 27.55 -5.17
CA ALA A 146 52.58 28.84 -4.86
C ALA A 146 51.90 29.48 -6.08
N GLN A 147 52.54 29.42 -7.26
CA GLN A 147 51.93 29.90 -8.51
C GLN A 147 50.68 29.08 -8.86
N ALA A 148 50.78 27.75 -8.85
CA ALA A 148 49.64 26.89 -9.16
C ALA A 148 48.49 27.05 -8.14
N LEU A 149 48.79 27.20 -6.85
CA LEU A 149 47.78 27.42 -5.81
C LEU A 149 47.13 28.81 -5.93
N SER A 150 47.83 29.78 -6.52
CA SER A 150 47.29 31.12 -6.78
C SER A 150 46.29 31.15 -7.94
N GLU A 151 46.21 30.12 -8.77
CA GLU A 151 45.21 29.99 -9.84
C GLU A 151 43.98 29.19 -9.41
N VAL A 152 44.06 28.52 -8.25
CA VAL A 152 42.99 27.72 -7.67
C VAL A 152 42.05 28.60 -6.84
N ASP A 153 40.78 28.19 -6.76
CA ASP A 153 39.75 28.80 -5.90
C ASP A 153 40.20 28.84 -4.43
N GLU A 154 39.92 29.95 -3.74
CA GLU A 154 40.41 30.20 -2.38
C GLU A 154 39.97 29.12 -1.38
N LYS A 155 38.74 28.59 -1.51
CA LYS A 155 38.23 27.52 -0.64
C LYS A 155 38.98 26.21 -0.83
N LEU A 156 39.27 25.87 -2.10
CA LEU A 156 40.01 24.64 -2.42
C LEU A 156 41.47 24.77 -2.04
N ALA A 157 42.08 25.95 -2.24
CA ALA A 157 43.43 26.24 -1.81
C ALA A 157 43.57 26.12 -0.28
N THR A 158 42.62 26.67 0.48
CA THR A 158 42.59 26.58 1.94
C THR A 158 42.42 25.13 2.42
N SER A 159 41.49 24.37 1.82
CA SER A 159 41.29 22.94 2.11
C SER A 159 42.54 22.08 1.83
N LEU A 160 43.29 22.44 0.77
CA LEU A 160 44.51 21.76 0.40
C LEU A 160 45.67 22.07 1.38
N LEU A 161 45.77 23.33 1.82
CA LEU A 161 46.72 23.78 2.83
C LEU A 161 46.48 23.14 4.19
N GLU A 162 45.22 22.92 4.57
CA GLU A 162 44.86 22.17 5.78
C GLU A 162 45.25 20.70 5.71
N SER A 163 45.09 20.09 4.54
CA SER A 163 45.34 18.67 4.32
C SER A 163 46.84 18.32 4.19
N MET A 164 47.73 19.31 4.12
CA MET A 164 49.17 19.12 4.02
C MET A 164 49.91 19.40 5.34
N LYS A 165 51.17 18.97 5.41
CA LYS A 165 52.06 19.25 6.55
C LYS A 165 52.28 20.75 6.71
N VAL A 166 52.14 21.23 7.94
CA VAL A 166 52.36 22.64 8.34
C VAL A 166 53.67 23.23 7.79
N LYS A 167 54.76 22.46 7.80
CA LYS A 167 56.06 22.92 7.26
C LYS A 167 56.04 23.16 5.75
N SER A 168 55.34 22.34 4.99
CA SER A 168 55.19 22.50 3.54
C SER A 168 54.25 23.65 3.21
N ALA A 169 53.12 23.75 3.93
CA ALA A 169 52.17 24.86 3.83
C ALA A 169 52.86 26.21 4.07
N ALA A 170 53.65 26.33 5.14
CA ALA A 170 54.38 27.55 5.46
C ALA A 170 55.35 27.97 4.35
N LYS A 171 56.09 27.02 3.77
CA LYS A 171 57.01 27.29 2.65
C LYS A 171 56.27 27.74 1.38
N ILE A 172 55.07 27.23 1.13
CA ILE A 172 54.26 27.63 -0.02
C ILE A 172 53.66 29.02 0.22
N LEU A 173 53.12 29.27 1.42
CA LEU A 173 52.57 30.59 1.81
C LEU A 173 53.60 31.71 1.74
N ASP A 174 54.86 31.44 2.12
CA ASP A 174 55.98 32.38 2.01
C ASP A 174 56.28 32.82 0.56
N GLN A 175 55.90 31.98 -0.42
CA GLN A 175 56.09 32.24 -1.85
C GLN A 175 54.84 32.82 -2.54
N ILE A 176 53.70 32.92 -1.83
CA ILE A 176 52.45 33.51 -2.34
C ILE A 176 52.44 35.03 -2.12
N ALA A 177 51.76 35.77 -3.01
CA ALA A 177 51.59 37.22 -2.86
C ALA A 177 50.93 37.57 -1.52
N ARG A 178 51.47 38.58 -0.82
CA ARG A 178 51.11 38.95 0.56
C ARG A 178 49.59 39.17 0.76
N GLN A 179 48.91 39.75 -0.22
CA GLN A 179 47.45 39.95 -0.18
C GLN A 179 46.68 38.62 -0.19
N LYS A 180 47.09 37.67 -1.04
CA LYS A 180 46.42 36.37 -1.18
C LYS A 180 46.76 35.43 -0.02
N ALA A 181 47.99 35.50 0.50
CA ALA A 181 48.36 34.79 1.74
C ALA A 181 47.52 35.25 2.95
N ALA A 182 47.21 36.55 3.04
CA ALA A 182 46.33 37.08 4.08
C ALA A 182 44.89 36.57 3.93
N ALA A 183 44.34 36.59 2.70
CA ALA A 183 43.00 36.06 2.41
C ALA A 183 42.86 34.57 2.78
N LEU A 184 43.81 33.74 2.35
CA LEU A 184 43.85 32.31 2.70
C LEU A 184 43.99 32.09 4.21
N SER A 185 44.77 32.93 4.90
CA SER A 185 44.93 32.82 6.36
C SER A 185 43.64 33.20 7.11
N THR A 186 42.92 34.22 6.64
CA THR A 186 41.61 34.57 7.21
C THR A 186 40.57 33.48 6.97
N GLU A 187 40.54 32.92 5.76
CA GLU A 187 39.59 31.87 5.41
C GLU A 187 39.86 30.57 6.19
N TYR A 188 41.13 30.23 6.38
CA TYR A 188 41.58 29.11 7.22
C TYR A 188 41.09 29.26 8.67
N SER A 189 41.08 30.47 9.21
CA SER A 189 40.59 30.74 10.56
C SER A 189 39.07 30.63 10.67
N THR A 190 38.32 30.95 9.61
CA THR A 190 36.86 30.91 9.61
C THR A 190 36.28 29.50 9.39
N LEU A 191 37.02 28.61 8.73
CA LEU A 191 36.60 27.22 8.47
C LEU A 191 36.43 26.35 9.73
N GLN A 192 37.01 26.75 10.87
CA GLN A 192 36.86 25.98 12.12
C GLN A 192 35.53 26.24 12.88
N ILE A 193 34.72 27.19 12.40
CA ILE A 193 33.54 27.68 13.14
C ILE A 193 32.22 27.12 12.57
N GLU A 194 32.22 26.53 11.37
CA GLU A 194 31.07 25.82 10.78
C GLU A 194 31.16 24.29 10.98
#